data_AF-A0A1C4V4X8-F1
#
_entry.id   AF-A0A1C4V4X8-F1
#
_cell.length_a   1.000
_cell.length_b   1.000
_cell.length_c   1.000
_cell.angle_alpha   90.00
_cell.angle_beta   90.00
_cell.angle_gamma   90.00
#
_symmetry.space_group_name_H-M   'P 1'
#
loop_
_entity.id
_entity.type
_entity.pdbx_description
1 polymer ?
#
loop_
_entity_poly.entity_id
_entity_poly.type
_entity_poly.pdbx_seq_one_letter_code
_entity_poly.pdbx_strand_id
1 'polypeptide(L)'
;MTAPLRRWLTPVVAVLTALSIVTGPLPATAAPSTPKPSGHEEDDDPPLLNDVLEQTNRGYFKAKAQLAKSKKKQLALSLEVRRAQNELDRLTPQVGQIAAASYKTGRIGAVAVLLESNTPDSFVKRAAVLDEINMVNEQKLAEVTEAKRKAEEAKLRLDAEVREQQRQTNIIAKRRSEAEKSLELVGGEGFTGGLVAETSPVARVAPGRSSDGEWRRESCSEDDPTTSGCITPRTLHMYKEVKRAGFDRFVGCYRPGGPWEHPKGRACDWSLQDSGFSPWHNDDTRTYGNNLAAFLLRNADRLGIYYVIWNRQIWFPATGWKSYSGPSNHTDHVHVSLL
;
A
#
# COMPACT_ATOMS: atom_id res chain seq x y z
N MET A 1 -39.97 47.29 -13.70
CA MET A 1 -40.01 47.11 -12.22
C MET A 1 -38.78 46.30 -11.80
N THR A 2 -37.87 46.95 -11.08
CA THR A 2 -36.93 46.44 -10.05
C THR A 2 -36.43 44.97 -10.09
N ALA A 3 -35.20 44.77 -10.61
CA ALA A 3 -33.99 44.10 -10.06
C ALA A 3 -34.08 42.89 -9.08
N PRO A 4 -32.95 42.22 -8.73
CA PRO A 4 -31.82 41.64 -9.50
C PRO A 4 -31.47 40.19 -9.02
N LEU A 5 -30.33 39.62 -9.47
CA LEU A 5 -29.41 38.69 -8.76
C LEU A 5 -29.05 37.36 -9.48
N ARG A 6 -27.77 37.31 -9.89
CA ARG A 6 -26.75 36.36 -9.40
C ARG A 6 -26.99 34.87 -9.67
N ARG A 7 -26.20 34.26 -10.57
CA ARG A 7 -25.46 33.03 -10.22
C ARG A 7 -24.38 32.59 -11.24
N TRP A 8 -23.13 32.66 -10.75
CA TRP A 8 -22.08 31.62 -10.81
C TRP A 8 -21.36 31.37 -12.13
N LEU A 9 -20.36 32.21 -12.39
CA LEU A 9 -19.08 31.79 -12.94
C LEU A 9 -18.39 30.90 -11.89
N THR A 10 -18.29 29.60 -12.14
CA THR A 10 -17.35 28.73 -11.44
C THR A 10 -16.04 28.73 -12.23
N PRO A 11 -14.91 29.20 -11.65
CA PRO A 11 -13.62 29.03 -12.28
C PRO A 11 -13.22 27.54 -12.25
N VAL A 12 -12.73 27.06 -13.39
CA VAL A 12 -11.96 25.82 -13.49
C VAL A 12 -10.71 26.00 -12.65
N VAL A 13 -10.71 25.44 -11.44
CA VAL A 13 -9.52 25.40 -10.58
C VAL A 13 -8.85 24.05 -10.81
N ALA A 14 -7.87 24.06 -11.71
CA ALA A 14 -6.81 23.07 -11.71
C ALA A 14 -6.02 23.24 -10.39
N VAL A 15 -6.00 22.21 -9.55
CA VAL A 15 -5.08 22.14 -8.40
C VAL A 15 -4.24 20.89 -8.54
N LEU A 16 -3.16 21.03 -9.32
CA LEU A 16 -1.91 20.34 -9.08
C LEU A 16 -1.23 21.10 -7.92
N THR A 17 -1.34 20.61 -6.69
CA THR A 17 -0.49 21.12 -5.59
C THR A 17 0.42 20.01 -5.10
N ALA A 18 1.69 20.22 -5.42
CA ALA A 18 2.86 19.56 -4.88
C ALA A 18 2.83 19.58 -3.35
N LEU A 19 3.17 18.44 -2.75
CA LEU A 19 3.30 18.27 -1.31
C LEU A 19 4.70 18.76 -0.89
N SER A 20 4.83 20.05 -0.60
CA SER A 20 6.02 20.63 0.05
C SER A 20 5.89 20.52 1.56
N ILE A 21 6.67 19.61 2.16
CA ILE A 21 6.86 19.48 3.60
C ILE A 21 7.86 20.57 4.02
N VAL A 22 7.43 21.55 4.81
CA VAL A 22 8.31 22.51 5.47
C VAL A 22 8.27 22.27 6.98
N THR A 23 9.46 22.13 7.52
CA THR A 23 9.86 21.85 8.89
C THR A 23 9.74 23.05 9.84
N GLY A 24 9.54 22.79 11.13
CA GLY A 24 9.90 23.71 12.21
C GLY A 24 9.54 23.17 13.61
N PRO A 25 10.51 22.79 14.46
CA PRO A 25 10.27 22.45 15.87
C PRO A 25 10.30 23.69 16.77
N LEU A 26 9.47 23.70 17.82
CA LEU A 26 9.62 24.61 18.96
C LEU A 26 10.55 23.97 20.01
N PRO A 27 11.39 24.75 20.73
CA PRO A 27 12.32 24.20 21.70
C PRO A 27 11.60 23.88 23.02
N ALA A 28 11.66 22.63 23.45
CA ALA A 28 11.40 22.27 24.83
C ALA A 28 12.74 21.87 25.47
N THR A 29 13.22 22.72 26.38
CA THR A 29 14.38 22.45 27.22
C THR A 29 14.01 21.37 28.24
N ALA A 30 14.66 20.22 28.17
CA ALA A 30 14.69 19.25 29.25
C ALA A 30 16.13 18.75 29.42
N ALA A 31 16.65 18.87 30.65
CA ALA A 31 18.00 18.52 31.03
C ALA A 31 18.26 17.00 30.90
N PRO A 32 19.50 16.58 30.60
CA PRO A 32 19.80 15.16 30.41
C PRO A 32 19.88 14.45 31.77
N SER A 33 18.98 13.50 32.01
CA SER A 33 19.25 12.41 32.95
C SER A 33 19.84 11.25 32.15
N THR A 34 21.05 10.83 32.53
CA THR A 34 21.77 9.70 31.95
C THR A 34 20.96 8.41 32.13
N PRO A 35 20.53 7.70 31.06
CA PRO A 35 19.84 6.44 31.23
C PRO A 35 20.86 5.36 31.58
N LYS A 36 20.64 4.71 32.73
CA LYS A 36 21.30 3.47 33.11
C LYS A 36 20.70 2.35 32.24
N PRO A 37 21.51 1.49 31.59
CA PRO A 37 20.98 0.39 30.79
C PRO A 37 20.28 -0.60 31.71
N SER A 38 18.98 -0.84 31.50
CA SER A 38 18.24 -1.89 32.20
C SER A 38 18.69 -3.24 31.66
N GLY A 39 19.39 -4.01 32.51
CA GLY A 39 19.48 -5.44 32.34
C GLY A 39 18.09 -6.04 32.51
N HIS A 40 17.65 -6.82 31.52
CA HIS A 40 16.43 -7.60 31.63
C HIS A 40 16.85 -9.04 31.92
N GLU A 41 16.63 -9.47 33.16
CA GLU A 41 16.66 -10.88 33.55
C GLU A 41 15.52 -11.62 32.85
N GLU A 42 15.85 -12.82 32.41
CA GLU A 42 15.05 -13.77 31.65
C GLU A 42 13.78 -14.17 32.43
N ASP A 43 12.65 -14.27 31.70
CA ASP A 43 11.39 -15.00 32.03
C ASP A 43 10.08 -14.21 32.09
N ASP A 44 10.07 -12.87 32.02
CA ASP A 44 8.84 -12.08 32.20
C ASP A 44 8.52 -11.08 31.06
N ASP A 45 8.70 -11.47 29.79
CA ASP A 45 7.99 -10.78 28.71
C ASP A 45 6.52 -11.22 28.76
N PRO A 46 5.56 -10.33 29.10
CA PRO A 46 4.17 -10.75 29.21
C PRO A 46 3.71 -11.23 27.83
N PRO A 47 3.08 -12.41 27.69
CA PRO A 47 2.62 -12.97 26.42
C PRO A 47 1.80 -11.99 25.56
N LEU A 48 1.16 -11.00 26.22
CA LEU A 48 0.47 -9.88 25.60
C LEU A 48 1.36 -9.03 24.66
N LEU A 49 2.65 -8.84 24.94
CA LEU A 49 3.53 -8.00 24.11
C LEU A 49 3.86 -8.69 22.78
N ASN A 50 4.16 -9.98 22.81
CA ASN A 50 4.42 -10.78 21.61
C ASN A 50 3.18 -10.88 20.72
N ASP A 51 2.01 -11.12 21.32
CA ASP A 51 0.76 -11.19 20.56
C ASP A 51 0.39 -9.83 19.93
N VAL A 52 0.61 -8.72 20.64
CA VAL A 52 0.37 -7.37 20.12
C VAL A 52 1.32 -7.03 18.97
N LEU A 53 2.61 -7.39 19.08
CA LEU A 53 3.59 -7.18 18.01
C LEU A 53 3.27 -8.04 16.79
N GLU A 54 2.90 -9.30 16.98
CA GLU A 54 2.48 -10.19 15.90
C GLU A 54 1.22 -9.66 15.20
N GLN A 55 0.20 -9.25 15.97
CA GLN A 55 -1.03 -8.65 15.45
C GLN A 55 -0.74 -7.34 14.70
N THR A 56 0.18 -6.52 15.21
CA THR A 56 0.60 -5.26 14.56
C THR A 56 1.25 -5.54 13.21
N ASN A 57 2.17 -6.51 13.13
CA ASN A 57 2.83 -6.88 11.88
C ASN A 57 1.85 -7.49 10.87
N ARG A 58 0.93 -8.35 11.31
CA ARG A 58 -0.16 -8.88 10.47
C ARG A 58 -1.03 -7.76 9.92
N GLY A 59 -1.47 -6.84 10.79
CA GLY A 59 -2.25 -5.67 10.40
C GLY A 59 -1.52 -4.77 9.42
N TYR A 60 -0.21 -4.58 9.60
CA TYR A 60 0.65 -3.82 8.69
C TYR A 60 0.71 -4.46 7.29
N PHE A 61 0.97 -5.77 7.19
CA PHE A 61 1.00 -6.46 5.90
C PHE A 61 -0.36 -6.45 5.19
N LYS A 62 -1.46 -6.64 5.95
CA LYS A 62 -2.82 -6.50 5.42
C LYS A 62 -3.08 -5.11 4.84
N ALA A 63 -2.79 -4.05 5.60
CA ALA A 63 -2.99 -2.68 5.13
C ALA A 63 -2.13 -2.36 3.90
N LYS A 64 -0.88 -2.86 3.84
CA LYS A 64 0.00 -2.73 2.68
C LYS A 64 -0.55 -3.41 1.44
N ALA A 65 -1.10 -4.63 1.58
CA ALA A 65 -1.72 -5.35 0.47
C ALA A 65 -3.01 -4.65 -0.02
N GLN A 66 -3.85 -4.18 0.90
CA GLN A 66 -5.05 -3.40 0.58
C GLN A 66 -4.70 -2.09 -0.14
N LEU A 67 -3.66 -1.39 0.31
CA LEU A 67 -3.15 -0.19 -0.35
C LEU A 67 -2.66 -0.49 -1.78
N ALA A 68 -1.94 -1.59 -1.99
CA ALA A 68 -1.48 -1.99 -3.33
C ALA A 68 -2.66 -2.33 -4.27
N LYS A 69 -3.68 -3.03 -3.76
CA LYS A 69 -4.93 -3.33 -4.51
C LYS A 69 -5.69 -2.04 -4.84
N SER A 70 -5.78 -1.12 -3.87
CA SER A 70 -6.44 0.18 -4.04
C SER A 70 -5.77 1.01 -5.12
N LYS A 71 -4.42 1.10 -5.13
CA LYS A 71 -3.68 1.79 -6.20
C LYS A 71 -3.96 1.24 -7.60
N LYS A 72 -4.06 -0.09 -7.75
CA LYS A 72 -4.44 -0.72 -9.04
C LYS A 72 -5.85 -0.34 -9.46
N LYS A 73 -6.79 -0.34 -8.51
CA LYS A 73 -8.19 0.04 -8.76
C LYS A 73 -8.33 1.53 -9.07
N GLN A 74 -7.58 2.40 -8.38
CA GLN A 74 -7.47 3.82 -8.67
C GLN A 74 -7.00 4.05 -10.11
N LEU A 75 -5.97 3.35 -10.56
CA LEU A 75 -5.50 3.44 -11.95
C LEU A 75 -6.60 3.05 -12.94
N ALA A 76 -7.27 1.92 -12.73
CA ALA A 76 -8.37 1.47 -13.59
C ALA A 76 -9.53 2.47 -13.64
N LEU A 77 -9.96 2.98 -12.48
CA LEU A 77 -11.00 4.01 -12.36
C LEU A 77 -10.59 5.32 -13.02
N SER A 78 -9.32 5.72 -12.91
CA SER A 78 -8.82 6.93 -13.57
C SER A 78 -8.90 6.84 -15.09
N LEU A 79 -8.68 5.65 -15.66
CA LEU A 79 -8.85 5.40 -17.08
C LEU A 79 -10.34 5.43 -17.48
N GLU A 80 -11.23 4.89 -16.64
CA GLU A 80 -12.67 4.93 -16.85
C GLU A 80 -13.20 6.38 -16.86
N VAL A 81 -12.78 7.21 -15.89
CA VAL A 81 -13.10 8.64 -15.84
C VAL A 81 -12.62 9.36 -17.09
N ARG A 82 -11.37 9.12 -17.53
CA ARG A 82 -10.84 9.74 -18.75
C ARG A 82 -11.66 9.37 -19.99
N ARG A 83 -12.06 8.10 -20.12
CA ARG A 83 -12.89 7.65 -21.25
C ARG A 83 -14.27 8.29 -21.23
N ALA A 84 -14.92 8.34 -20.06
CA ALA A 84 -16.23 8.96 -19.91
C ALA A 84 -16.20 10.47 -20.17
N GLN A 85 -15.15 11.16 -19.70
CA GLN A 85 -14.97 12.58 -19.95
C GLN A 85 -14.73 12.86 -21.45
N ASN A 86 -13.87 12.09 -22.11
CA ASN A 86 -13.63 12.24 -23.55
C ASN A 86 -14.91 12.06 -24.37
N GLU A 87 -15.77 11.12 -23.98
CA GLU A 87 -17.06 10.91 -24.65
C GLU A 87 -18.01 12.09 -24.43
N LEU A 88 -18.07 12.62 -23.21
CA LEU A 88 -18.84 13.83 -22.92
C LEU A 88 -18.32 15.04 -23.72
N ASP A 89 -17.01 15.22 -23.79
CA ASP A 89 -16.37 16.32 -24.53
C ASP A 89 -16.65 16.21 -26.03
N ARG A 90 -16.75 14.99 -26.57
CA ARG A 90 -17.13 14.72 -27.96
C ARG A 90 -18.59 15.07 -28.26
N LEU A 91 -19.49 14.82 -27.32
CA LEU A 91 -20.94 15.02 -27.48
C LEU A 91 -21.39 16.45 -27.16
N THR A 92 -20.69 17.15 -26.25
CA THR A 92 -21.05 18.49 -25.77
C THR A 92 -21.23 19.54 -26.90
N PRO A 93 -20.38 19.61 -27.95
CA PRO A 93 -20.57 20.55 -29.05
C PRO A 93 -21.90 20.37 -29.78
N GLN A 94 -22.45 19.15 -29.82
CA GLN A 94 -23.72 18.87 -30.50
C GLN A 94 -24.90 19.55 -29.80
N VAL A 95 -24.91 19.59 -28.47
CA VAL A 95 -25.92 20.32 -27.69
C VAL A 95 -25.82 21.82 -27.95
N GLY A 96 -24.60 22.35 -28.05
CA GLY A 96 -24.38 23.75 -28.41
C GLY A 96 -24.94 24.11 -29.78
N GLN A 97 -24.81 23.21 -30.76
CA GLN A 97 -25.40 23.39 -32.09
C GLN A 97 -26.93 23.35 -32.06
N ILE A 98 -27.53 22.41 -31.32
CA ILE A 98 -28.99 22.33 -31.16
C ILE A 98 -29.51 23.61 -30.49
N ALA A 99 -28.88 24.05 -29.40
CA ALA A 99 -29.26 25.27 -28.70
C ALA A 99 -29.12 26.52 -29.58
N ALA A 100 -28.03 26.64 -30.35
CA ALA A 100 -27.81 27.74 -31.27
C ALA A 100 -28.83 27.74 -32.42
N ALA A 101 -29.16 26.56 -32.96
CA ALA A 101 -30.18 26.41 -33.99
C ALA A 101 -31.55 26.85 -33.46
N SER A 102 -31.99 26.31 -32.31
CA SER A 102 -33.25 26.71 -31.66
C SER A 102 -33.30 28.20 -31.30
N TYR A 103 -32.18 28.81 -30.93
CA TYR A 103 -32.11 30.25 -30.66
C TYR A 103 -32.29 31.10 -31.92
N LYS A 104 -31.68 30.69 -33.05
CA LYS A 104 -31.78 31.41 -34.33
C LYS A 104 -33.17 31.33 -34.96
N THR A 105 -33.80 30.16 -34.95
CA THR A 105 -35.16 29.99 -35.48
C THR A 105 -36.22 30.51 -34.52
N GLY A 106 -36.02 30.38 -33.21
CA GLY A 106 -37.00 30.75 -32.20
C GLY A 106 -38.33 30.00 -32.33
N ARG A 107 -39.25 30.22 -31.40
CA ARG A 107 -40.60 29.60 -31.44
C ARG A 107 -41.46 30.12 -32.59
N ILE A 108 -41.23 31.36 -33.01
CA ILE A 108 -41.98 32.01 -34.09
C ILE A 108 -41.52 31.51 -35.47
N GLY A 109 -40.23 31.19 -35.65
CA GLY A 109 -39.71 30.73 -36.93
C GLY A 109 -40.22 29.34 -37.34
N ALA A 110 -40.39 28.42 -36.39
CA ALA A 110 -40.99 27.11 -36.69
C ALA A 110 -42.46 27.24 -37.17
N VAL A 111 -43.23 28.14 -36.54
CA VAL A 111 -44.60 28.46 -36.97
C VAL A 111 -44.60 29.16 -38.32
N ALA A 112 -43.64 30.06 -38.58
CA ALA A 112 -43.51 30.72 -39.88
C ALA A 112 -43.21 29.73 -41.02
N VAL A 113 -42.29 28.76 -40.81
CA VAL A 113 -41.98 27.70 -41.79
C VAL A 113 -43.19 26.84 -42.10
N LEU A 114 -44.04 26.58 -41.10
CA LEU A 114 -45.31 25.88 -41.28
C LEU A 114 -46.35 26.74 -42.01
N LEU A 115 -46.45 28.04 -41.70
CA LEU A 115 -47.42 28.95 -42.34
C LEU A 115 -47.07 29.32 -43.79
N GLU A 116 -45.79 29.22 -44.17
CA GLU A 116 -45.31 29.43 -45.56
C GLU A 116 -45.59 28.21 -46.48
N SER A 117 -46.42 27.26 -46.05
CA SER A 117 -46.84 26.12 -46.86
C SER A 117 -48.03 26.50 -47.74
N ASN A 118 -47.88 26.38 -49.06
CA ASN A 118 -48.89 26.84 -50.02
C ASN A 118 -49.99 25.78 -50.31
N THR A 119 -49.82 24.54 -49.81
CA THR A 119 -50.79 23.44 -49.96
C THR A 119 -50.86 22.58 -48.70
N PRO A 120 -52.01 21.92 -48.42
CA PRO A 120 -52.15 21.00 -47.29
C PRO A 120 -51.07 19.91 -47.25
N ASP A 121 -50.72 19.32 -48.40
CA ASP A 121 -49.67 18.29 -48.47
C ASP A 121 -48.29 18.83 -48.09
N SER A 122 -47.97 20.07 -48.47
CA SER A 122 -46.69 20.69 -48.12
C SER A 122 -46.59 21.03 -46.63
N PHE A 123 -47.71 21.38 -46.00
CA PHE A 123 -47.80 21.58 -44.55
C PHE A 123 -47.47 20.30 -43.80
N VAL A 124 -48.15 19.19 -44.13
CA VAL A 124 -47.97 17.89 -43.47
C VAL A 124 -46.53 17.40 -43.61
N LYS A 125 -45.91 17.55 -44.78
CA LYS A 125 -44.50 17.17 -45.00
C LYS A 125 -43.54 18.00 -44.13
N ARG A 126 -43.73 19.32 -44.05
CA ARG A 126 -42.89 20.19 -43.20
C ARG A 126 -43.07 19.89 -41.72
N ALA A 127 -44.30 19.59 -41.29
CA ALA A 127 -44.59 19.19 -39.92
C ALA A 127 -43.89 17.87 -39.55
N ALA A 128 -43.93 16.86 -40.43
CA ALA A 128 -43.24 15.59 -40.22
C ALA A 128 -41.71 15.76 -40.11
N VAL A 129 -41.10 16.61 -40.96
CA VAL A 129 -39.66 16.90 -40.89
C VAL A 129 -39.28 17.62 -39.58
N LEU A 130 -40.10 18.56 -39.12
CA LEU A 130 -39.86 19.24 -37.84
C LEU A 130 -39.95 18.27 -36.65
N ASP A 131 -40.90 17.33 -36.69
CA ASP A 131 -41.04 16.29 -35.68
C ASP A 131 -39.83 15.35 -35.65
N GLU A 132 -39.35 14.92 -36.81
CA GLU A 132 -38.16 14.08 -36.92
C GLU A 132 -36.89 14.77 -36.39
N ILE A 133 -36.73 16.08 -36.67
CA ILE A 133 -35.63 16.87 -36.10
C ILE A 133 -35.74 16.95 -34.57
N ASN A 134 -36.95 17.12 -34.02
CA ASN A 134 -37.15 17.14 -32.57
C ASN A 134 -36.79 15.78 -31.95
N MET A 135 -37.21 14.67 -32.55
CA MET A 135 -36.83 13.32 -32.10
C MET A 135 -35.30 13.12 -32.07
N VAL A 136 -34.60 13.55 -33.13
CA VAL A 136 -33.13 13.46 -33.18
C VAL A 136 -32.47 14.34 -32.11
N ASN A 137 -33.00 15.54 -31.87
CA ASN A 137 -32.49 16.45 -30.84
C ASN A 137 -32.70 15.88 -29.43
N GLU A 138 -33.87 15.31 -29.16
CA GLU A 138 -34.17 14.62 -27.89
C GLU A 138 -33.23 13.45 -27.66
N GLN A 139 -33.00 12.61 -28.69
CA GLN A 139 -32.05 11.51 -28.60
C GLN A 139 -30.63 11.98 -28.29
N LYS A 140 -30.13 13.01 -29.00
CA LYS A 140 -28.79 13.57 -28.73
C LYS A 140 -28.66 14.15 -27.33
N LEU A 141 -29.71 14.82 -26.84
CA LEU A 141 -29.72 15.36 -25.48
C LEU A 141 -29.71 14.24 -24.44
N ALA A 142 -30.43 13.15 -24.70
CA ALA A 142 -30.41 11.96 -23.85
C ALA A 142 -29.02 11.30 -23.83
N GLU A 143 -28.36 11.17 -24.98
CA GLU A 143 -26.99 10.63 -25.08
C GLU A 143 -25.98 11.46 -24.28
N VAL A 144 -26.03 12.79 -24.36
CA VAL A 144 -25.15 13.69 -23.61
C VAL A 144 -25.43 13.60 -22.11
N THR A 145 -26.70 13.56 -21.72
CA THR A 145 -27.11 13.44 -20.32
C THR A 145 -26.60 12.12 -19.71
N GLU A 146 -26.72 11.03 -20.46
CA GLU A 146 -26.22 9.72 -20.05
C GLU A 146 -24.68 9.68 -19.98
N ALA A 147 -23.98 10.28 -20.96
CA ALA A 147 -22.52 10.40 -20.93
C ALA A 147 -22.05 11.22 -19.72
N LYS A 148 -22.74 12.32 -19.40
CA LYS A 148 -22.48 13.14 -18.21
C LYS A 148 -22.69 12.33 -16.93
N ARG A 149 -23.81 11.61 -16.80
CA ARG A 149 -24.09 10.74 -15.65
C ARG A 149 -22.98 9.70 -15.45
N LYS A 150 -22.56 9.02 -16.53
CA LYS A 150 -21.45 8.05 -16.48
C LYS A 150 -20.14 8.68 -16.02
N ALA A 151 -19.81 9.89 -16.51
CA ALA A 151 -18.60 10.60 -16.11
C ALA A 151 -18.63 10.99 -14.62
N GLU A 152 -19.76 11.48 -14.12
CA GLU A 152 -19.98 11.82 -12.71
C GLU A 152 -19.89 10.58 -11.82
N GLU A 153 -20.52 9.47 -12.19
CA GLU A 153 -20.48 8.20 -11.44
C GLU A 153 -19.07 7.59 -11.42
N ALA A 154 -18.36 7.60 -12.54
CA ALA A 154 -16.98 7.14 -12.61
C ALA A 154 -16.07 7.99 -11.69
N LYS A 155 -16.29 9.31 -11.65
CA LYS A 155 -15.55 10.22 -10.78
C LYS A 155 -15.85 9.95 -9.30
N LEU A 156 -17.13 9.78 -8.94
CA LEU A 156 -17.51 9.44 -7.57
C LEU A 156 -16.90 8.11 -7.10
N ARG A 157 -16.84 7.10 -7.98
CA ARG A 157 -16.17 5.82 -7.71
C ARG A 157 -14.67 6.01 -7.50
N LEU A 158 -14.00 6.81 -8.32
CA LEU A 158 -12.58 7.15 -8.15
C LEU A 158 -12.33 7.88 -6.82
N ASP A 159 -13.14 8.89 -6.50
CA ASP A 159 -12.99 9.67 -5.26
C ASP A 159 -13.21 8.80 -4.02
N ALA A 160 -14.15 7.85 -4.08
CA ALA A 160 -14.34 6.86 -3.02
C ALA A 160 -13.11 5.97 -2.84
N GLU A 161 -12.47 5.54 -3.93
CA GLU A 161 -11.26 4.74 -3.88
C GLU A 161 -10.07 5.54 -3.33
N VAL A 162 -9.93 6.82 -3.68
CA VAL A 162 -8.88 7.69 -3.12
C VAL A 162 -9.07 7.89 -1.61
N ARG A 163 -10.31 8.05 -1.14
CA ARG A 163 -10.60 8.11 0.31
C ARG A 163 -10.21 6.81 1.02
N GLU A 164 -10.45 5.67 0.39
CA GLU A 164 -10.03 4.38 0.94
C GLU A 164 -8.50 4.25 0.99
N GLN A 165 -7.81 4.66 -0.08
CA GLN A 165 -6.36 4.70 -0.13
C GLN A 165 -5.77 5.57 1.00
N GLN A 166 -6.38 6.72 1.29
CA GLN A 166 -5.96 7.59 2.38
C GLN A 166 -6.19 6.93 3.74
N ARG A 167 -7.33 6.24 3.93
CA ARG A 167 -7.59 5.46 5.16
C ARG A 167 -6.52 4.40 5.39
N GLN A 168 -6.16 3.62 4.37
CA GLN A 168 -5.11 2.59 4.49
C GLN A 168 -3.74 3.21 4.79
N THR A 169 -3.42 4.34 4.16
CA THR A 169 -2.17 5.09 4.43
C THR A 169 -2.13 5.60 5.88
N ASN A 170 -3.25 6.12 6.39
CA ASN A 170 -3.36 6.57 7.77
C ASN A 170 -3.25 5.40 8.76
N ILE A 171 -3.81 4.22 8.44
CA ILE A 171 -3.65 3.01 9.26
C ILE A 171 -2.17 2.63 9.31
N ILE A 172 -1.48 2.56 8.17
CA ILE A 172 -0.04 2.25 8.12
C ILE A 172 0.76 3.27 8.95
N ALA A 173 0.48 4.57 8.78
CA ALA A 173 1.15 5.63 9.52
C ALA A 173 0.87 5.56 11.03
N LYS A 174 -0.37 5.28 11.43
CA LYS A 174 -0.75 5.11 12.84
C LYS A 174 -0.10 3.88 13.45
N ARG A 175 -0.10 2.74 12.76
CA ARG A 175 0.56 1.51 13.25
C ARG A 175 2.07 1.73 13.40
N ARG A 176 2.67 2.44 12.46
CA ARG A 176 4.06 2.88 12.56
C ARG A 176 4.28 3.79 13.77
N SER A 177 3.43 4.80 13.96
CA SER A 177 3.54 5.75 15.08
C SER A 177 3.23 5.15 16.46
N GLU A 178 2.19 4.31 16.60
CA GLU A 178 1.86 3.60 17.85
C GLU A 178 3.00 2.69 18.26
N ALA A 179 3.56 1.97 17.29
CA ALA A 179 4.67 1.09 17.55
C ALA A 179 6.01 1.87 17.72
N GLU A 180 6.15 3.08 17.15
CA GLU A 180 7.23 4.02 17.49
C GLU A 180 7.10 4.58 18.92
N LYS A 181 5.88 4.92 19.38
CA LYS A 181 5.61 5.44 20.74
C LYS A 181 5.86 4.42 21.84
N SER A 182 5.61 3.13 21.57
CA SER A 182 5.99 2.06 22.49
C SER A 182 7.50 1.81 22.55
N LEU A 183 8.30 2.49 21.72
CA LEU A 183 9.72 2.21 21.48
C LEU A 183 10.60 3.48 21.40
N GLU A 184 10.25 4.52 22.16
CA GLU A 184 10.95 5.83 22.23
C GLU A 184 12.24 5.82 23.10
N LEU A 185 12.73 4.65 23.54
CA LEU A 185 13.94 4.54 24.38
C LEU A 185 15.22 4.09 23.66
N VAL A 186 15.19 3.82 22.36
CA VAL A 186 16.36 3.30 21.64
C VAL A 186 16.52 4.02 20.30
N GLY A 187 17.39 5.04 20.33
CA GLY A 187 17.81 5.84 19.18
C GLY A 187 18.54 5.01 18.13
N GLY A 188 18.64 5.57 16.93
CA GLY A 188 19.34 4.96 15.80
C GLY A 188 20.28 5.93 15.12
N GLU A 189 21.52 5.52 14.96
CA GLU A 189 22.45 5.96 13.91
C GLU A 189 23.32 4.75 13.47
N GLY A 190 23.65 4.68 12.17
CA GLY A 190 24.87 4.03 11.66
C GLY A 190 25.06 2.51 11.84
N PHE A 191 24.02 1.67 11.76
CA PHE A 191 24.15 0.24 12.09
C PHE A 191 25.00 -0.62 11.12
N THR A 192 24.95 -0.34 9.81
CA THR A 192 25.57 -1.24 8.81
C THR A 192 26.99 -0.85 8.41
N GLY A 193 27.52 0.26 8.92
CA GLY A 193 28.85 0.76 8.56
C GLY A 193 29.06 1.04 7.06
N GLY A 194 27.98 1.15 6.26
CA GLY A 194 28.05 1.33 4.81
C GLY A 194 28.23 0.04 3.99
N LEU A 195 28.34 -1.14 4.62
CA LEU A 195 28.58 -2.42 3.95
C LEU A 195 27.28 -3.20 3.76
N VAL A 196 26.44 -2.76 2.80
CA VAL A 196 25.23 -3.48 2.39
C VAL A 196 25.14 -3.45 0.87
N ALA A 197 24.92 -4.62 0.26
CA ALA A 197 24.63 -4.70 -1.17
C ALA A 197 23.42 -3.83 -1.51
N GLU A 198 23.57 -2.94 -2.50
CA GLU A 198 22.53 -1.98 -2.91
C GLU A 198 21.22 -2.68 -3.30
N THR A 199 21.34 -3.88 -3.88
CA THR A 199 20.21 -4.70 -4.29
C THR A 199 20.32 -6.10 -3.70
N SER A 200 19.21 -6.84 -3.68
CA SER A 200 19.20 -8.26 -3.32
C SER A 200 18.20 -9.01 -4.21
N PRO A 201 18.39 -10.32 -4.42
CA PRO A 201 17.40 -11.14 -5.11
C PRO A 201 16.00 -11.02 -4.48
N VAL A 202 14.97 -11.16 -5.31
CA VAL A 202 13.57 -11.14 -4.86
C VAL A 202 13.11 -12.56 -4.59
N ALA A 203 12.74 -12.85 -3.34
CA ALA A 203 12.19 -14.13 -2.94
C ALA A 203 10.83 -14.39 -3.60
N ARG A 204 10.46 -15.65 -3.85
CA ARG A 204 9.09 -16.02 -4.19
C ARG A 204 8.20 -15.87 -2.97
N VAL A 205 6.91 -15.59 -3.20
CA VAL A 205 5.92 -15.46 -2.11
C VAL A 205 5.79 -16.81 -1.42
N ALA A 206 5.93 -16.81 -0.09
CA ALA A 206 5.83 -18.00 0.75
C ALA A 206 4.38 -18.54 0.81
N PRO A 207 4.21 -19.84 1.11
CA PRO A 207 2.89 -20.42 1.34
C PRO A 207 2.17 -19.74 2.50
N GLY A 208 0.84 -19.78 2.48
CA GLY A 208 0.00 -19.24 3.54
C GLY A 208 -0.40 -17.76 3.40
N ARG A 209 0.04 -17.06 2.33
CA ARG A 209 -0.39 -15.68 2.04
C ARG A 209 -1.76 -15.64 1.36
N SER A 210 -2.71 -14.92 1.92
CA SER A 210 -4.03 -14.67 1.32
C SER A 210 -3.99 -13.57 0.27
N SER A 211 -5.04 -13.48 -0.55
CA SER A 211 -5.23 -12.39 -1.52
C SER A 211 -5.33 -11.01 -0.87
N ASP A 212 -5.73 -10.96 0.40
CA ASP A 212 -5.87 -9.72 1.17
C ASP A 212 -4.60 -9.39 1.98
N GLY A 213 -3.53 -10.16 1.77
CA GLY A 213 -2.22 -9.94 2.39
C GLY A 213 -2.08 -10.44 3.82
N GLU A 214 -3.03 -11.25 4.30
CA GLU A 214 -2.92 -11.91 5.58
C GLU A 214 -2.09 -13.19 5.48
N TRP A 215 -1.46 -13.57 6.58
CA TRP A 215 -0.71 -14.80 6.71
C TRP A 215 -1.49 -15.79 7.57
N ARG A 216 -1.72 -17.01 7.08
CA ARG A 216 -2.31 -18.08 7.89
C ARG A 216 -1.36 -18.46 9.02
N ARG A 217 -1.90 -18.86 10.17
CA ARG A 217 -1.08 -19.50 11.22
C ARG A 217 -0.69 -20.88 10.71
N GLU A 218 0.58 -21.24 10.88
CA GLU A 218 1.12 -22.54 10.50
C GLU A 218 1.71 -23.21 11.73
N SER A 219 1.58 -24.52 11.80
CA SER A 219 2.24 -25.35 12.80
C SER A 219 3.46 -26.04 12.20
N CYS A 220 4.34 -26.50 13.07
CA CYS A 220 5.44 -27.41 12.76
C CYS A 220 4.90 -28.64 12.01
N SER A 221 5.29 -28.81 10.75
CA SER A 221 4.74 -29.89 9.89
C SER A 221 5.70 -30.42 8.82
N GLU A 222 6.78 -29.70 8.52
CA GLU A 222 7.79 -30.10 7.56
C GLU A 222 9.06 -30.52 8.30
N ASP A 223 9.81 -31.48 7.78
CA ASP A 223 11.11 -31.84 8.34
C ASP A 223 12.09 -30.66 8.26
N ASP A 224 12.81 -30.41 9.35
CA ASP A 224 13.85 -29.39 9.38
C ASP A 224 15.12 -29.88 8.64
N PRO A 225 15.57 -29.22 7.54
CA PRO A 225 16.79 -29.61 6.84
C PRO A 225 18.08 -29.21 7.57
N THR A 226 17.99 -28.54 8.72
CA THR A 226 19.12 -27.90 9.41
C THR A 226 19.47 -28.52 10.76
N THR A 227 18.49 -29.08 11.46
CA THR A 227 18.67 -29.75 12.77
C THR A 227 17.84 -31.03 12.82
N SER A 228 17.42 -31.46 14.01
CA SER A 228 16.44 -32.54 14.21
C SER A 228 15.11 -31.96 14.66
N GLY A 229 14.02 -32.22 13.95
CA GLY A 229 12.68 -31.76 14.33
C GLY A 229 11.87 -31.32 13.12
N CYS A 230 10.91 -30.43 13.36
CA CYS A 230 10.08 -29.88 12.29
C CYS A 230 10.13 -28.35 12.24
N ILE A 231 9.77 -27.82 11.08
CA ILE A 231 9.56 -26.40 10.82
C ILE A 231 8.21 -26.18 10.14
N THR A 232 7.76 -24.94 10.07
CA THR A 232 6.56 -24.60 9.29
C THR A 232 6.87 -24.62 7.79
N PRO A 233 5.85 -24.82 6.92
CA PRO A 233 6.01 -24.69 5.47
C PRO A 233 6.61 -23.34 5.05
N ARG A 234 6.24 -22.25 5.73
CA ARG A 234 6.83 -20.92 5.49
C ARG A 234 8.30 -20.84 5.88
N THR A 235 8.70 -21.40 7.01
CA THR A 235 10.11 -21.44 7.42
C THR A 235 10.94 -22.25 6.43
N LEU A 236 10.44 -23.42 5.99
CA LEU A 236 11.11 -24.22 4.96
C LEU A 236 11.24 -23.47 3.63
N HIS A 237 10.18 -22.74 3.22
CA HIS A 237 10.23 -21.89 2.04
C HIS A 237 11.26 -20.77 2.18
N MET A 238 11.28 -20.06 3.32
CA MET A 238 12.27 -19.03 3.61
C MET A 238 13.69 -19.60 3.54
N TYR A 239 13.95 -20.77 4.15
CA TYR A 239 15.23 -21.46 4.05
C TYR A 239 15.67 -21.68 2.61
N LYS A 240 14.77 -22.22 1.76
CA LYS A 240 15.07 -22.47 0.34
C LYS A 240 15.34 -21.18 -0.42
N GLU A 241 14.62 -20.10 -0.14
CA GLU A 241 14.81 -18.82 -0.80
C GLU A 241 16.09 -18.09 -0.36
N VAL A 242 16.48 -18.23 0.91
CA VAL A 242 17.76 -17.71 1.44
C VAL A 242 18.93 -18.47 0.80
N LYS A 243 18.90 -19.81 0.75
CA LYS A 243 19.89 -20.62 0.02
C LYS A 243 19.95 -20.26 -1.46
N ARG A 244 18.79 -20.12 -2.13
CA ARG A 244 18.73 -19.69 -3.54
C ARG A 244 19.33 -18.30 -3.78
N ALA A 245 19.32 -17.43 -2.77
CA ALA A 245 19.95 -16.11 -2.84
C ALA A 245 21.47 -16.14 -2.62
N GLY A 246 22.07 -17.32 -2.38
CA GLY A 246 23.51 -17.54 -2.20
C GLY A 246 23.98 -17.48 -0.74
N PHE A 247 23.06 -17.50 0.23
CA PHE A 247 23.41 -17.51 1.65
C PHE A 247 23.53 -18.95 2.15
N ASP A 248 24.68 -19.57 1.90
CA ASP A 248 24.86 -21.02 2.06
C ASP A 248 25.55 -21.46 3.36
N ARG A 249 25.90 -20.52 4.25
CA ARG A 249 26.54 -20.81 5.55
C ARG A 249 25.66 -21.62 6.50
N PHE A 250 26.26 -22.05 7.61
CA PHE A 250 25.61 -22.87 8.63
C PHE A 250 24.33 -22.19 9.14
N VAL A 251 23.31 -22.99 9.42
CA VAL A 251 22.02 -22.52 9.91
C VAL A 251 21.43 -23.57 10.83
N GLY A 252 20.71 -23.12 11.86
CA GLY A 252 19.88 -23.99 12.70
C GLY A 252 18.50 -23.38 12.89
N CYS A 253 17.45 -24.14 12.57
CA CYS A 253 16.07 -23.65 12.63
C CYS A 253 15.32 -24.16 13.86
N TYR A 254 15.14 -25.46 14.02
CA TYR A 254 14.42 -26.02 15.13
C TYR A 254 15.36 -26.32 16.31
N ARG A 255 14.88 -26.00 17.52
CA ARG A 255 15.39 -26.54 18.78
C ARG A 255 14.24 -26.62 19.80
N PRO A 256 14.14 -27.68 20.63
CA PRO A 256 13.11 -27.78 21.64
C PRO A 256 13.36 -26.82 22.82
N GLY A 257 12.30 -26.45 23.54
CA GLY A 257 12.37 -25.70 24.80
C GLY A 257 12.01 -24.21 24.71
N GLY A 258 11.36 -23.70 25.76
CA GLY A 258 10.89 -22.30 25.87
C GLY A 258 9.62 -22.00 25.04
N PRO A 259 8.97 -20.84 25.26
CA PRO A 259 7.76 -20.42 24.53
C PRO A 259 8.05 -19.75 23.17
N TRP A 260 9.31 -19.74 22.73
CA TRP A 260 9.83 -18.94 21.62
C TRP A 260 9.54 -19.55 20.24
N GLU A 261 10.07 -18.94 19.18
CA GLU A 261 9.74 -19.30 17.80
C GLU A 261 10.50 -20.54 17.27
N HIS A 262 11.66 -20.88 17.83
CA HIS A 262 12.40 -22.09 17.43
C HIS A 262 11.63 -23.40 17.70
N PRO A 263 11.06 -23.66 18.90
CA PRO A 263 10.26 -24.86 19.14
C PRO A 263 8.97 -24.94 18.32
N LYS A 264 8.48 -23.79 17.86
CA LYS A 264 7.30 -23.70 16.98
C LYS A 264 7.65 -23.98 15.51
N GLY A 265 8.94 -24.13 15.18
CA GLY A 265 9.38 -24.29 13.81
C GLY A 265 9.32 -22.99 12.99
N ARG A 266 9.27 -21.83 13.66
CA ARG A 266 9.04 -20.49 13.08
C ARG A 266 10.29 -19.62 13.07
N ALA A 267 11.46 -20.16 13.38
CA ALA A 267 12.71 -19.38 13.42
C ALA A 267 13.90 -20.11 12.82
N CYS A 268 14.90 -19.34 12.39
CA CYS A 268 16.23 -19.83 12.01
C CYS A 268 17.33 -18.86 12.43
N ASP A 269 18.43 -19.42 12.93
CA ASP A 269 19.68 -18.72 13.23
C ASP A 269 20.68 -19.02 12.11
N TRP A 270 20.96 -18.03 11.26
CA TRP A 270 21.90 -18.14 10.15
C TRP A 270 23.28 -17.66 10.58
N SER A 271 24.18 -18.61 10.75
CA SER A 271 25.56 -18.34 11.14
C SER A 271 26.31 -17.52 10.09
N LEU A 272 27.30 -16.79 10.58
CA LEU A 272 28.31 -16.16 9.75
C LEU A 272 29.43 -17.12 9.35
N GLN A 273 29.42 -18.36 9.83
CA GLN A 273 30.47 -19.37 9.61
C GLN A 273 29.91 -20.55 8.81
N ASP A 274 30.78 -21.31 8.13
CA ASP A 274 30.37 -22.53 7.43
C ASP A 274 29.99 -23.68 8.38
N SER A 275 30.39 -23.58 9.65
CA SER A 275 29.98 -24.50 10.72
C SER A 275 29.99 -23.80 12.08
N GLY A 276 29.02 -24.12 12.93
CA GLY A 276 28.89 -23.54 14.28
C GLY A 276 28.57 -22.04 14.26
N PHE A 277 28.70 -21.39 15.40
CA PHE A 277 28.45 -19.96 15.58
C PHE A 277 29.69 -19.28 16.15
N SER A 278 30.10 -18.17 15.53
CA SER A 278 31.19 -17.34 16.03
C SER A 278 31.00 -15.89 15.57
N PRO A 279 31.29 -14.89 16.42
CA PRO A 279 31.12 -13.49 16.06
C PRO A 279 31.83 -13.11 14.75
N TRP A 280 31.28 -12.11 14.07
CA TRP A 280 32.00 -11.50 12.95
C TRP A 280 33.36 -10.99 13.44
N HIS A 281 34.40 -11.22 12.64
CA HIS A 281 35.78 -10.89 12.98
C HIS A 281 36.54 -10.27 11.80
N ASN A 282 35.88 -10.13 10.65
CA ASN A 282 36.43 -9.55 9.42
C ASN A 282 35.28 -8.98 8.56
N ASP A 283 35.65 -8.30 7.47
CA ASP A 283 34.68 -7.69 6.56
C ASP A 283 33.80 -8.70 5.84
N ASP A 284 34.30 -9.90 5.53
CA ASP A 284 33.51 -10.96 4.89
C ASP A 284 32.32 -11.39 5.77
N THR A 285 32.59 -11.81 7.01
CA THR A 285 31.57 -12.27 7.97
C THR A 285 30.57 -11.17 8.31
N ARG A 286 31.05 -9.93 8.46
CA ARG A 286 30.19 -8.78 8.72
C ARG A 286 29.32 -8.41 7.50
N THR A 287 29.90 -8.42 6.31
CA THR A 287 29.18 -8.14 5.04
C THR A 287 28.15 -9.23 4.75
N TYR A 288 28.49 -10.50 5.00
CA TYR A 288 27.56 -11.62 4.88
C TYR A 288 26.31 -11.41 5.75
N GLY A 289 26.50 -11.14 7.06
CA GLY A 289 25.41 -10.87 7.99
C GLY A 289 24.56 -9.66 7.59
N ASN A 290 25.20 -8.56 7.19
CA ASN A 290 24.51 -7.37 6.70
C ASN A 290 23.66 -7.65 5.44
N ASN A 291 24.22 -8.38 4.47
CA ASN A 291 23.55 -8.70 3.21
C ASN A 291 22.39 -9.67 3.43
N LEU A 292 22.56 -10.64 4.33
CA LEU A 292 21.49 -11.58 4.69
C LEU A 292 20.34 -10.86 5.39
N ALA A 293 20.64 -10.03 6.39
CA ALA A 293 19.63 -9.20 7.05
C ALA A 293 18.90 -8.30 6.03
N ALA A 294 19.64 -7.64 5.14
CA ALA A 294 19.05 -6.80 4.09
C ALA A 294 18.14 -7.59 3.13
N PHE A 295 18.54 -8.79 2.71
CA PHE A 295 17.73 -9.68 1.88
C PHE A 295 16.41 -10.03 2.59
N LEU A 296 16.48 -10.42 3.87
CA LEU A 296 15.30 -10.76 4.68
C LEU A 296 14.37 -9.55 4.81
N LEU A 297 14.90 -8.38 5.18
CA LEU A 297 14.14 -7.14 5.31
C LEU A 297 13.41 -6.76 4.02
N ARG A 298 14.12 -6.78 2.88
CA ARG A 298 13.55 -6.45 1.56
C ARG A 298 12.47 -7.43 1.12
N ASN A 299 12.58 -8.68 1.56
CA ASN A 299 11.64 -9.76 1.23
C ASN A 299 10.63 -10.06 2.35
N ALA A 300 10.57 -9.26 3.42
CA ALA A 300 9.76 -9.55 4.60
C ALA A 300 8.27 -9.76 4.31
N ASP A 301 7.67 -8.94 3.44
CA ASP A 301 6.27 -9.07 3.01
C ASP A 301 6.02 -10.27 2.09
N ARG A 302 7.06 -10.79 1.43
CA ARG A 302 6.97 -11.98 0.57
C ARG A 302 7.19 -13.27 1.36
N LEU A 303 7.99 -13.20 2.43
CA LEU A 303 8.35 -14.33 3.26
C LEU A 303 7.48 -14.45 4.53
N GLY A 304 6.72 -13.42 4.87
CA GLY A 304 5.91 -13.39 6.10
C GLY A 304 6.76 -13.31 7.35
N ILE A 305 7.81 -12.47 7.32
CA ILE A 305 8.73 -12.28 8.44
C ILE A 305 8.02 -11.57 9.59
N TYR A 306 8.19 -12.13 10.79
CA TYR A 306 7.77 -11.52 12.03
C TYR A 306 8.81 -10.50 12.53
N TYR A 307 10.06 -10.92 12.70
CA TYR A 307 11.18 -10.03 13.02
C TYR A 307 12.53 -10.61 12.56
N VAL A 308 13.55 -9.77 12.53
CA VAL A 308 14.96 -10.14 12.27
C VAL A 308 15.83 -9.56 13.37
N ILE A 309 16.75 -10.33 13.93
CA ILE A 309 17.75 -9.84 14.89
C ILE A 309 19.13 -9.99 14.27
N TRP A 310 19.92 -8.93 14.32
CA TRP A 310 21.29 -8.91 13.83
C TRP A 310 22.11 -7.92 14.64
N ASN A 311 23.30 -8.31 15.08
CA ASN A 311 24.32 -7.46 15.68
C ASN A 311 23.77 -6.46 16.73
N ARG A 312 23.09 -7.00 17.75
CA ARG A 312 22.45 -6.23 18.83
C ARG A 312 21.34 -5.28 18.37
N GLN A 313 20.69 -5.58 17.25
CA GLN A 313 19.51 -4.89 16.78
C GLN A 313 18.41 -5.88 16.43
N ILE A 314 17.15 -5.49 16.65
CA ILE A 314 15.95 -6.19 16.21
C ILE A 314 15.17 -5.30 15.25
N TRP A 315 14.68 -5.90 14.17
CA TRP A 315 13.87 -5.25 13.15
C TRP A 315 12.49 -5.87 13.10
N PHE A 316 11.46 -5.03 13.05
CA PHE A 316 10.11 -5.46 12.71
C PHE A 316 9.62 -4.76 11.43
N PRO A 317 8.78 -5.41 10.62
CA PRO A 317 8.19 -4.81 9.42
C PRO A 317 7.50 -3.47 9.63
N ALA A 318 6.81 -3.29 10.76
CA ALA A 318 6.06 -2.06 11.05
C ALA A 318 6.94 -0.92 11.59
N THR A 319 8.03 -1.23 12.32
CA THR A 319 8.77 -0.23 13.13
C THR A 319 10.23 -0.03 12.76
N GLY A 320 10.81 -0.89 11.94
CA GLY A 320 12.23 -0.77 11.60
C GLY A 320 13.16 -1.32 12.69
N TRP A 321 14.44 -0.93 12.61
CA TRP A 321 15.50 -1.37 13.53
C TRP A 321 15.40 -0.69 14.89
N LYS A 322 15.73 -1.45 15.93
CA LYS A 322 15.79 -1.05 17.33
C LYS A 322 16.95 -1.77 18.00
N SER A 323 17.56 -1.16 19.02
CA SER A 323 18.59 -1.86 19.80
C SER A 323 17.99 -3.09 20.49
N TYR A 324 18.78 -4.16 20.56
CA TYR A 324 18.42 -5.43 21.16
C TYR A 324 19.41 -5.78 22.26
N SER A 325 18.88 -6.11 23.44
CA SER A 325 19.65 -6.44 24.64
C SER A 325 19.24 -7.79 25.23
N GLY A 326 18.71 -8.70 24.41
CA GLY A 326 18.39 -10.05 24.86
C GLY A 326 19.63 -10.92 25.08
N PRO A 327 19.45 -12.18 25.52
CA PRO A 327 20.52 -13.04 26.02
C PRO A 327 21.66 -13.27 25.02
N SER A 328 21.33 -13.42 23.74
CA SER A 328 22.29 -13.46 22.64
C SER A 328 22.52 -12.06 22.08
N ASN A 329 23.76 -11.63 21.93
CA ASN A 329 24.06 -10.35 21.28
C ASN A 329 23.89 -10.40 19.74
N HIS A 330 23.62 -11.57 19.15
CA HIS A 330 23.45 -11.80 17.71
C HIS A 330 24.60 -11.24 16.85
N THR A 331 25.82 -11.24 17.39
CA THR A 331 27.03 -10.82 16.65
C THR A 331 27.62 -11.94 15.79
N ASP A 332 27.12 -13.16 15.95
CA ASP A 332 27.59 -14.41 15.36
C ASP A 332 26.58 -15.07 14.41
N HIS A 333 25.36 -14.53 14.32
CA HIS A 333 24.32 -14.98 13.40
C HIS A 333 23.25 -13.92 13.14
N VAL A 334 22.55 -14.06 12.02
CA VAL A 334 21.27 -13.38 11.74
C VAL A 334 20.14 -14.30 12.16
N HIS A 335 19.36 -13.88 13.16
CA HIS A 335 18.14 -14.57 13.56
C HIS A 335 16.96 -14.03 12.77
N VAL A 336 16.06 -14.92 12.34
CA VAL A 336 14.80 -14.55 11.70
C VAL A 336 13.66 -15.39 12.27
N SER A 337 12.54 -14.72 12.55
CA SER A 337 11.27 -15.35 12.95
C SER A 337 10.17 -15.07 11.93
N LEU A 338 9.23 -16.00 11.77
CA LEU A 338 8.13 -15.96 10.81
C LEU A 338 6.77 -15.77 11.52
N LEU A 339 5.80 -15.16 10.83
CA LEU A 339 4.42 -15.01 11.33
C LEU A 339 3.67 -16.33 11.46
#